data_AF-A0A8T6Q0Y1-F1
#
_entry.id   AF-A0A8T6Q0Y1-F1
#
_cell.length_a   1.000
_cell.length_b   1.000
_cell.length_c   1.000
_cell.angle_alpha   90.00
_cell.angle_beta   90.00
_cell.angle_gamma   90.00
#
_symmetry.space_group_name_H-M   'P 1'
#
loop_
_entity.id
_entity.type
_entity.pdbx_description
1 polymer ?
#
loop_
_entity_poly.entity_id
_entity_poly.type
_entity_poly.pdbx_seq_one_letter_code
_entity_poly.pdbx_strand_id
1 'polypeptide(L)'
;MAQYRLERLAPVASDLEQLGTKEKFWFSMDTEPKLWLFKFSRAGTGEHWSEKCAAELFHLLGIPHAEYELALIDGRYGVISPNMIPPGYRMVMGNEVLHTTTMGYPQP
;
A
#
# COMPACT_ATOMS: atom_id res chain seq x y z
N MET A 1 -1.65 -0.47 25.86
CA MET A 1 -1.14 -1.33 24.77
C MET A 1 -1.75 -0.82 23.48
N ALA A 2 -0.99 -0.75 22.39
CA ALA A 2 -1.56 -0.43 21.08
C ALA A 2 -2.54 -1.54 20.67
N GLN A 3 -3.72 -1.17 20.20
CA GLN A 3 -4.74 -2.11 19.74
C GLN A 3 -4.84 -1.99 18.22
N TYR A 4 -4.59 -3.09 17.52
CA TYR A 4 -4.66 -3.16 16.06
C TYR A 4 -5.96 -3.84 15.64
N ARG A 5 -6.67 -3.24 14.68
CA ARG A 5 -7.95 -3.75 14.17
C ARG A 5 -7.76 -4.42 12.82
N LEU A 6 -8.47 -5.52 12.61
CA LEU A 6 -8.64 -6.12 11.30
C LEU A 6 -9.90 -5.55 10.66
N GLU A 7 -9.73 -4.74 9.63
CA GLU A 7 -10.86 -4.18 8.86
C GLU A 7 -11.44 -5.24 7.93
N ARG A 8 -12.73 -5.54 8.10
CA ARG A 8 -13.46 -6.48 7.25
C ARG A 8 -14.24 -5.68 6.22
N LEU A 9 -13.87 -5.79 4.96
CA LEU A 9 -14.35 -4.93 3.89
C LEU A 9 -15.00 -5.76 2.79
N ALA A 10 -15.95 -5.14 2.09
CA ALA A 10 -16.54 -5.65 0.84
C ALA A 10 -16.62 -4.50 -0.20
N PRO A 11 -15.47 -3.91 -0.58
CA PRO A 11 -15.46 -2.74 -1.44
C PRO A 11 -15.70 -3.12 -2.90
N VAL A 12 -16.19 -2.16 -3.68
CA VAL A 12 -16.20 -2.25 -5.13
C VAL A 12 -14.87 -1.72 -5.66
N ALA A 13 -14.14 -2.54 -6.42
CA ALA A 13 -12.91 -2.11 -7.06
C ALA A 13 -13.19 -1.00 -8.08
N SER A 14 -12.49 0.13 -7.96
CA SER A 14 -12.59 1.24 -8.90
C SER A 14 -11.56 1.12 -10.04
N ASP A 15 -10.37 0.61 -9.73
CA ASP A 15 -9.30 0.42 -10.72
C ASP A 15 -8.31 -0.67 -10.29
N LEU A 16 -7.60 -1.27 -11.24
CA LEU A 16 -6.53 -2.23 -10.98
C LEU A 16 -5.17 -1.53 -10.96
N GLU A 17 -4.40 -1.78 -9.91
CA GLU A 17 -3.06 -1.21 -9.77
C GLU A 17 -2.00 -2.20 -10.28
N GLN A 18 -1.36 -1.87 -11.40
CA GLN A 18 -0.48 -2.78 -12.12
C GLN A 18 0.99 -2.76 -11.65
N LEU A 19 1.42 -1.79 -10.85
CA LEU A 19 2.83 -1.68 -10.47
C LEU A 19 3.25 -2.76 -9.45
N GLY A 20 4.30 -3.53 -9.72
CA GLY A 20 4.77 -4.55 -8.79
C GLY A 20 4.03 -5.88 -8.92
N THR A 21 4.28 -6.82 -8.01
CA THR A 21 3.95 -8.25 -8.22
C THR A 21 2.81 -8.79 -7.35
N LYS A 22 2.25 -7.96 -6.46
CA LYS A 22 1.10 -8.34 -5.64
C LYS A 22 -0.18 -8.01 -6.39
N GLU A 23 -1.21 -8.83 -6.21
CA GLU A 23 -2.57 -8.48 -6.61
C GLU A 23 -3.07 -7.33 -5.74
N LYS A 24 -3.59 -6.29 -6.38
CA LYS A 24 -4.05 -5.08 -5.70
C LYS A 24 -4.99 -4.26 -6.58
N PHE A 25 -5.85 -3.52 -5.92
CA PHE A 25 -6.84 -2.68 -6.58
C PHE A 25 -7.14 -1.45 -5.74
N TRP A 26 -7.49 -0.37 -6.41
CA TRP A 26 -7.97 0.85 -5.81
C TRP A 26 -9.48 0.75 -5.55
N PHE A 27 -9.92 1.37 -4.46
CA PHE A 27 -11.33 1.49 -4.10
C PHE A 27 -11.56 2.74 -3.25
N SER A 28 -12.83 3.13 -3.07
CA SER A 28 -13.20 4.19 -2.12
C SER A 28 -14.07 3.60 -1.00
N MET A 29 -13.96 4.17 0.19
CA MET A 29 -14.86 3.85 1.30
C MET A 29 -16.16 4.64 1.12
N ASP A 30 -17.31 4.08 1.50
CA ASP A 30 -18.61 4.79 1.41
C ASP A 30 -18.63 6.10 2.23
N THR A 31 -17.78 6.18 3.25
CA THR A 31 -17.72 7.28 4.21
C THR A 31 -16.85 8.45 3.74
N GLU A 32 -16.01 8.28 2.71
CA GLU A 32 -15.10 9.34 2.26
C GLU A 32 -14.72 9.22 0.78
N PRO A 33 -14.57 10.36 0.07
CA PRO A 33 -14.13 10.36 -1.33
C PRO A 33 -12.63 10.02 -1.50
N LYS A 34 -11.98 9.55 -0.44
CA LYS A 34 -10.55 9.21 -0.43
C LYS A 34 -10.35 7.85 -1.08
N LEU A 35 -9.36 7.76 -1.96
CA LEU A 35 -8.98 6.52 -2.62
C LEU A 35 -8.05 5.71 -1.71
N TRP A 36 -8.29 4.40 -1.64
CA TRP A 36 -7.53 3.42 -0.87
C TRP A 36 -7.03 2.30 -1.78
N LEU A 37 -5.82 1.82 -1.52
CA LEU A 37 -5.23 0.68 -2.20
C LEU A 37 -5.35 -0.55 -1.29
N PHE A 38 -6.06 -1.58 -1.74
CA PHE A 38 -5.99 -2.89 -1.11
C PHE A 38 -4.85 -3.70 -1.74
N LYS A 39 -3.98 -4.29 -0.91
CA LYS A 39 -2.92 -5.21 -1.35
C LYS A 39 -3.13 -6.57 -0.73
N PHE A 40 -3.38 -7.60 -1.56
CA PHE A 40 -3.49 -8.97 -1.07
C PHE A 40 -2.15 -9.46 -0.51
N SER A 41 -2.21 -10.19 0.60
CA SER A 41 -1.11 -11.04 1.02
C SER A 41 -1.11 -12.34 0.23
N ARG A 42 0.08 -12.83 -0.08
CA ARG A 42 0.25 -14.22 -0.50
C ARG A 42 -0.12 -15.16 0.65
N ALA A 43 -0.77 -16.27 0.34
CA ALA A 43 -1.18 -17.23 1.36
C ALA A 43 0.04 -17.79 2.10
N GLY A 44 -0.04 -17.83 3.44
CA GLY A 44 1.01 -18.42 4.29
C GLY A 44 2.30 -17.60 4.45
N THR A 45 2.43 -16.41 3.84
CA THR A 45 3.67 -15.61 3.92
C THR A 45 3.68 -14.61 5.08
N GLY A 46 2.51 -14.18 5.54
CA GLY A 46 2.42 -13.18 6.60
C GLY A 46 2.71 -11.74 6.17
N GLU A 47 2.64 -11.46 4.87
CA GLU A 47 2.95 -10.14 4.31
C GLU A 47 2.16 -8.98 4.94
N HIS A 48 0.88 -9.18 5.29
CA HIS A 48 0.04 -8.14 5.90
C HIS A 48 0.55 -7.67 7.27
N TRP A 49 0.88 -8.61 8.17
CA TRP A 49 1.41 -8.24 9.48
C TRP A 49 2.85 -7.73 9.37
N SER A 50 3.63 -8.23 8.41
CA SER A 50 4.98 -7.71 8.15
C SER A 50 4.93 -6.24 7.70
N GLU A 51 4.03 -5.89 6.77
CA GLU A 51 3.84 -4.49 6.33
C GLU A 51 3.34 -3.60 7.48
N LYS A 52 2.35 -4.06 8.25
CA LYS A 52 1.87 -3.30 9.43
C LYS A 52 2.98 -3.08 10.45
N CYS A 53 3.72 -4.13 10.85
CA CYS A 53 4.81 -4.00 11.80
C CYS A 53 5.91 -3.03 11.33
N ALA A 54 6.26 -3.05 10.04
CA ALA A 54 7.23 -2.11 9.49
C ALA A 54 6.73 -0.66 9.54
N ALA A 55 5.45 -0.44 9.23
CA ALA A 55 4.83 0.89 9.32
C ALA A 55 4.86 1.43 10.76
N GLU A 56 4.43 0.62 11.73
CA GLU A 56 4.42 1.00 13.14
C GLU A 56 5.83 1.32 13.66
N LEU A 57 6.83 0.55 13.23
CA LEU A 57 8.23 0.85 13.55
C LEU A 57 8.65 2.21 12.98
N PHE A 58 8.32 2.50 11.72
CA PHE A 58 8.69 3.77 11.08
C PHE A 58 7.94 4.96 11.69
N HIS A 59 6.70 4.76 12.12
CA HIS A 59 5.95 5.74 12.91
C HIS A 59 6.69 6.10 14.21
N LEU A 60 7.14 5.10 14.97
CA LEU A 60 7.92 5.32 16.21
C LEU A 60 9.26 6.00 15.96
N LEU A 61 9.87 5.78 14.79
CA LEU A 61 11.13 6.41 14.39
C LEU A 61 10.94 7.81 13.77
N GLY A 62 9.71 8.26 13.54
CA GLY A 62 9.44 9.55 12.88
C GLY A 62 9.86 9.59 11.41
N ILE A 63 9.95 8.43 10.74
CA ILE A 63 10.33 8.32 9.33
C ILE A 63 9.07 8.42 8.47
N PRO A 64 9.02 9.30 7.44
CA PRO A 64 7.90 9.35 6.52
C PRO A 64 7.70 8.01 5.79
N HIS A 65 6.47 7.50 5.82
CA HIS A 65 6.13 6.19 5.26
C HIS A 65 4.66 6.14 4.84
N ALA A 66 4.30 5.11 4.07
CA ALA A 66 2.90 4.82 3.76
C ALA A 66 2.21 4.18 4.97
N GLU A 67 1.01 4.64 5.28
CA GLU A 67 0.18 4.06 6.33
C GLU A 67 -0.43 2.73 5.86
N TYR A 68 -0.47 1.75 6.76
CA TYR A 68 -1.06 0.45 6.49
C TYR A 68 -1.99 0.06 7.61
N GLU A 69 -3.17 -0.45 7.26
CA GLU A 69 -4.08 -1.12 8.19
C GLU A 69 -4.36 -2.55 7.73
N LEU A 70 -4.52 -3.45 8.70
CA LEU A 70 -4.81 -4.85 8.43
C LEU A 70 -6.22 -4.97 7.87
N ALA A 71 -6.39 -5.75 6.80
CA ALA A 71 -7.69 -5.91 6.16
C ALA A 71 -7.96 -7.36 5.71
N LEU A 72 -9.25 -7.67 5.58
CA LEU A 72 -9.78 -8.95 5.12
C LEU A 72 -10.93 -8.71 4.13
N ILE A 73 -10.78 -9.23 2.92
CA ILE A 73 -11.80 -9.20 1.86
C ILE A 73 -12.01 -10.62 1.38
N ASP A 74 -13.26 -11.09 1.39
CA ASP A 74 -13.65 -12.43 0.91
C ASP A 74 -12.76 -13.57 1.47
N GLY A 75 -12.42 -13.47 2.76
CA GLY A 75 -11.57 -14.45 3.45
C GLY A 75 -10.07 -14.37 3.13
N ARG A 76 -9.64 -13.41 2.31
CA ARG A 76 -8.24 -13.19 1.93
C ARG A 76 -7.64 -12.00 2.68
N TYR A 77 -6.54 -12.24 3.38
CA TYR A 77 -5.82 -11.22 4.13
C TYR A 77 -5.06 -10.27 3.22
N GLY A 78 -4.94 -9.02 3.66
CA GLY A 78 -4.17 -7.99 3.00
C GLY A 78 -3.94 -6.79 3.92
N VAL A 79 -3.50 -5.70 3.30
CA VAL A 79 -3.46 -4.38 3.93
C VAL A 79 -4.19 -3.38 3.06
N ILE A 80 -4.75 -2.36 3.69
CA ILE A 80 -5.21 -1.15 3.01
C ILE A 80 -4.23 -0.02 3.27
N SER A 81 -4.01 0.82 2.27
CA SER A 81 -3.20 2.03 2.36
C SER A 81 -3.96 3.18 1.74
N PRO A 82 -4.08 4.34 2.40
CA PRO A 82 -4.66 5.51 1.78
C PRO A 82 -3.78 5.98 0.61
N ASN A 83 -4.41 6.57 -0.41
CA ASN A 83 -3.66 7.30 -1.43
C ASN A 83 -2.89 8.45 -0.77
N MET A 84 -1.58 8.44 -0.94
CA MET A 84 -0.67 9.43 -0.36
C MET A 84 -0.22 10.49 -1.38
N ILE A 85 -0.62 10.36 -2.65
CA ILE A 85 -0.27 11.31 -3.71
C ILE A 85 -1.20 12.53 -3.61
N PRO A 86 -0.67 13.74 -3.35
CA PRO A 86 -1.49 14.94 -3.29
C PRO A 86 -2.09 15.31 -4.66
N PRO A 87 -3.20 16.07 -4.70
CA PRO A 87 -3.75 16.59 -5.95
C PRO A 87 -2.70 17.37 -6.77
N GLY A 88 -2.63 17.11 -8.08
CA GLY A 88 -1.68 17.74 -8.99
C GLY A 88 -0.30 17.08 -9.04
N TYR A 89 -0.08 16.00 -8.29
CA TYR A 89 1.16 15.22 -8.31
C TYR A 89 0.93 13.83 -8.90
N ARG A 90 2.03 13.19 -9.32
CA ARG A 90 2.08 11.76 -9.68
C ARG A 90 3.23 11.09 -8.97
N MET A 91 3.12 9.79 -8.74
CA MET A 91 4.24 8.98 -8.30
C MET A 91 5.19 8.75 -9.49
N VAL A 92 6.49 8.92 -9.26
CA VAL A 92 7.56 8.55 -10.19
C VAL A 92 8.41 7.53 -9.47
N MET A 93 8.71 6.41 -10.13
CA MET A 93 9.46 5.34 -9.49
C MET A 93 10.93 5.74 -9.32
N GLY A 94 11.54 5.36 -8.19
CA GLY A 94 12.93 5.72 -7.90
C GLY A 94 13.92 5.23 -8.96
N ASN A 95 13.70 4.04 -9.51
CA ASN A 95 14.51 3.54 -10.63
C ASN A 95 14.39 4.42 -11.88
N GLU A 96 13.19 4.88 -12.25
CA GLU A 96 12.98 5.82 -13.37
C GLU A 96 13.79 7.10 -13.18
N VAL A 97 13.80 7.65 -11.96
CA VAL A 97 14.62 8.83 -11.61
C VAL A 97 16.11 8.50 -11.71
N LEU A 98 16.56 7.37 -11.17
CA LEU A 98 17.98 6.99 -11.17
C LEU A 98 18.52 6.71 -12.58
N HIS A 99 17.73 6.09 -13.46
CA HIS A 99 18.10 5.88 -14.87
C HIS A 99 18.41 7.18 -15.60
N THR A 100 17.73 8.28 -15.25
CA THR A 100 17.90 9.57 -15.92
C THR A 100 18.98 10.45 -15.29
N THR A 101 19.33 10.20 -14.02
CA THR A 101 20.20 11.10 -13.23
C THR A 101 21.54 10.50 -12.83
N THR A 102 21.70 9.16 -12.87
CA THR A 102 22.89 8.48 -12.34
C THR A 102 23.66 7.77 -13.45
N MET A 103 24.88 8.24 -13.73
CA MET A 103 25.77 7.60 -14.69
C MET A 103 26.11 6.17 -14.24
N GLY A 104 25.93 5.20 -15.14
CA GLY A 104 26.23 3.80 -14.86
C GLY A 104 25.14 3.04 -14.10
N TYR A 105 23.96 3.61 -13.89
CA TYR A 105 22.83 2.87 -13.31
C TYR A 105 22.41 1.70 -14.22
N PRO A 106 22.21 0.48 -13.68
CA PRO A 106 21.88 -0.71 -14.48
C PRO A 106 20.64 -0.48 -15.33
N GLN A 107 20.67 -0.90 -16.60
CA GLN A 107 19.50 -0.91 -17.48
C GLN A 107 18.68 -2.19 -17.27
N PRO A 108 17.34 -2.17 -17.48
CA PRO A 108 16.52 -3.37 -17.39
C PRO A 108 16.89 -4.42 -18.44
#